data_AF-A0A817Z6W8-F1
#
_entry.id   AF-A0A817Z6W8-F1
#
_cell.length_a   1.000
_cell.length_b   1.000
_cell.length_c   1.000
_cell.angle_alpha   90.00
_cell.angle_beta   90.00
_cell.angle_gamma   90.00
#
_symmetry.space_group_name_H-M   'P 1'
#
loop_
_entity.id
_entity.type
_entity.pdbx_description
1 polymer ?
#
loop_
_entity_poly.entity_id
_entity_poly.type
_entity_poly.pdbx_seq_one_letter_code
_entity_poly.pdbx_strand_id
1 'polypeptide(L)'
;MKFEDLTLAAQEIIKTVTRCKKLVEFVKRSGCNKDIQSFGGTALQQSTVVRWLSLINLLESIVLSYKVTKRVLINRKQQMKLKGIDEKVLKQIIRLLKPFKQVLKIIQTTNAPSLYMVLICTHKLRKTLSSFDELTNYHSPSSTNSSSDIENDIHEEIDMTENERMKILRMRILALLNLTFELDIRHYCATLLHARYRQLKRCTKDKHDQTYKYIRKRMSEIIKVNQEKDIQPPQKKIKSQQSFLQQYEDNSDPERCFDECDTSGSEDYAFITPKADELSRYLSMDIDKSSLTDNPLDFWRKNQSVSRYCQN
;
A
#
# COMPACT_ATOMS: atom_id res chain seq x y z
N MET A 1 -10.02 4.09 -33.61
CA MET A 1 -10.86 3.19 -32.79
C MET A 1 -12.00 4.02 -32.21
N LYS A 2 -13.26 3.64 -32.46
CA LYS A 2 -14.42 4.49 -32.12
C LYS A 2 -14.74 4.35 -30.64
N PHE A 3 -15.09 5.47 -29.99
CA PHE A 3 -15.49 5.55 -28.59
C PHE A 3 -16.70 4.65 -28.25
N GLU A 4 -17.49 4.31 -29.27
CA GLU A 4 -18.70 3.48 -29.21
C GLU A 4 -18.41 2.03 -28.80
N ASP A 5 -17.40 1.38 -29.39
CA ASP A 5 -17.06 -0.02 -29.10
C ASP A 5 -16.64 -0.22 -27.63
N LEU A 6 -15.94 0.77 -27.08
CA LEU A 6 -15.52 0.80 -25.68
C LEU A 6 -16.71 0.85 -24.71
N THR A 7 -17.68 1.70 -25.04
CA THR A 7 -18.86 1.93 -24.20
C THR A 7 -19.71 0.66 -24.16
N LEU A 8 -19.81 -0.04 -25.29
CA LEU A 8 -20.56 -1.29 -25.40
C LEU A 8 -19.93 -2.42 -24.57
N ALA A 9 -18.60 -2.60 -24.65
CA ALA A 9 -17.89 -3.61 -23.85
C ALA A 9 -18.02 -3.35 -22.34
N ALA A 10 -17.90 -2.09 -21.91
CA ALA A 10 -18.08 -1.72 -20.51
C ALA A 10 -19.52 -1.98 -20.01
N GLN A 11 -20.52 -1.65 -20.82
CA GLN A 11 -21.93 -1.93 -20.51
C GLN A 11 -22.20 -3.43 -20.40
N GLU A 12 -21.58 -4.26 -21.24
CA GLU A 12 -21.72 -5.71 -21.19
C GLU A 12 -21.19 -6.28 -19.86
N ILE A 13 -20.03 -5.82 -19.40
CA ILE A 13 -19.44 -6.21 -18.11
C ILE A 13 -20.33 -5.78 -16.94
N ILE A 14 -20.84 -4.55 -16.96
CA ILE A 14 -21.76 -4.04 -15.92
C ILE A 14 -23.03 -4.89 -15.88
N LYS A 15 -23.58 -5.28 -17.03
CA LYS A 15 -24.74 -6.17 -17.13
C LYS A 15 -24.42 -7.55 -16.55
N THR A 16 -23.27 -8.14 -16.88
CA THR A 16 -22.81 -9.44 -16.34
C THR A 16 -22.66 -9.38 -14.82
N VAL A 17 -21.95 -8.38 -14.29
CA VAL A 17 -21.79 -8.18 -12.84
C VAL A 17 -23.13 -8.00 -12.13
N THR A 18 -24.07 -7.25 -12.73
CA THR A 18 -25.41 -7.07 -12.18
C THR A 18 -26.20 -8.38 -12.14
N ARG A 19 -26.08 -9.23 -13.18
CA ARG A 19 -26.70 -10.56 -13.20
C ARG A 19 -26.09 -11.48 -12.13
N CYS A 20 -24.77 -11.47 -11.97
CA CYS A 20 -24.08 -12.20 -10.90
C CYS A 20 -24.59 -11.82 -9.50
N LYS A 21 -24.77 -10.52 -9.23
CA LYS A 21 -25.35 -10.04 -7.96
C LYS A 21 -26.77 -10.57 -7.73
N LYS A 22 -27.63 -10.48 -8.76
CA LYS A 22 -29.01 -10.99 -8.70
C LYS A 22 -29.07 -12.50 -8.50
N LEU A 23 -28.16 -13.25 -9.14
CA LEU A 23 -28.03 -14.69 -8.96
C LEU A 23 -27.72 -15.04 -7.49
N VAL A 24 -26.71 -14.39 -6.91
CA VAL A 24 -26.29 -14.64 -5.52
C VAL A 24 -27.39 -14.27 -4.53
N GLU A 25 -28.06 -13.15 -4.75
CA GLU A 25 -29.21 -12.71 -3.96
C GLU A 25 -30.33 -13.76 -3.98
N PHE A 26 -30.68 -14.28 -5.16
CA PHE A 26 -31.65 -15.35 -5.31
C PHE A 26 -31.21 -16.64 -4.60
N VAL A 27 -29.96 -17.09 -4.82
CA VAL A 27 -29.42 -18.32 -4.23
C VAL A 27 -29.45 -18.27 -2.70
N LYS A 28 -29.14 -17.10 -2.12
CA LYS A 28 -29.24 -16.91 -0.67
C LYS A 28 -30.69 -16.92 -0.19
N ARG A 29 -31.59 -16.17 -0.84
CA ARG A 29 -33.01 -16.11 -0.45
C ARG A 29 -33.74 -17.44 -0.54
N SER A 30 -33.41 -18.25 -1.55
CA SER A 30 -34.06 -19.54 -1.82
C SER A 30 -33.42 -20.72 -1.08
N GLY A 31 -32.39 -20.48 -0.27
CA GLY A 31 -31.66 -21.53 0.43
C GLY A 31 -30.82 -22.46 -0.47
N CYS A 32 -30.71 -22.17 -1.78
CA CYS A 32 -29.94 -22.97 -2.75
C CYS A 32 -28.46 -23.14 -2.37
N ASN A 33 -27.89 -22.25 -1.54
CA ASN A 33 -26.50 -22.37 -1.09
C ASN A 33 -26.24 -23.70 -0.35
N LYS A 34 -27.22 -24.21 0.42
CA LYS A 34 -27.09 -25.50 1.11
C LYS A 34 -26.96 -26.65 0.12
N ASP A 35 -27.80 -26.64 -0.93
CA ASP A 35 -27.73 -27.62 -2.01
C ASP A 35 -26.41 -27.52 -2.78
N ILE A 36 -25.96 -26.31 -3.12
CA ILE A 36 -24.69 -26.12 -3.82
C ILE A 36 -23.54 -26.74 -3.02
N GLN A 37 -23.52 -26.54 -1.70
CA GLN A 37 -22.52 -27.14 -0.82
C GLN A 37 -22.67 -28.67 -0.72
N SER A 38 -23.89 -29.21 -0.67
CA SER A 38 -24.10 -30.66 -0.61
C SER A 38 -23.67 -31.38 -1.89
N PHE A 39 -23.71 -30.70 -3.03
CA PHE A 39 -23.16 -31.18 -4.31
C PHE A 39 -21.66 -30.89 -4.49
N GLY A 40 -20.94 -30.51 -3.43
CA GLY A 40 -19.49 -30.26 -3.44
C GLY A 40 -19.07 -28.90 -4.02
N GLY A 41 -20.00 -27.97 -4.20
CA GLY A 41 -19.72 -26.61 -4.63
C GLY A 41 -19.31 -25.67 -3.49
N THR A 42 -18.63 -24.57 -3.84
CA THR A 42 -18.38 -23.45 -2.93
C THR A 42 -19.66 -22.63 -2.69
N ALA A 43 -19.90 -22.18 -1.46
CA ALA A 43 -21.03 -21.29 -1.17
C ALA A 43 -20.89 -19.95 -1.91
N LEU A 44 -21.97 -19.48 -2.53
CA LEU A 44 -21.96 -18.20 -3.21
C LEU A 44 -21.90 -17.04 -2.21
N GLN A 45 -20.94 -16.14 -2.43
CA GLN A 45 -20.65 -15.02 -1.55
C GLN A 45 -21.32 -13.75 -2.06
N GLN A 46 -21.95 -13.01 -1.17
CA GLN A 46 -22.58 -11.73 -1.50
C GLN A 46 -21.56 -10.60 -1.40
N SER A 47 -21.56 -9.69 -2.37
CA SER A 47 -20.77 -8.47 -2.32
C SER A 47 -21.48 -7.42 -1.48
N THR A 48 -20.74 -6.71 -0.63
CA THR A 48 -21.19 -5.44 -0.06
C THR A 48 -20.95 -4.32 -1.07
N VAL A 49 -21.93 -3.43 -1.24
CA VAL A 49 -21.94 -2.42 -2.33
C VAL A 49 -20.69 -1.53 -2.31
N VAL A 50 -20.13 -1.29 -1.13
CA VAL A 50 -19.05 -0.32 -0.91
C VAL A 50 -17.65 -0.95 -1.03
N ARG A 51 -17.52 -2.28 -1.09
CA ARG A 51 -16.21 -2.95 -0.95
C ARG A 51 -15.82 -3.73 -2.20
N TRP A 52 -14.90 -3.18 -2.97
CA TRP A 52 -14.35 -3.80 -4.20
C TRP A 52 -13.86 -5.24 -4.01
N LEU A 53 -13.20 -5.55 -2.89
CA LEU A 53 -12.76 -6.91 -2.57
C LEU A 53 -13.93 -7.91 -2.48
N SER A 54 -15.08 -7.47 -1.95
CA SER A 54 -16.27 -8.31 -1.84
C SER A 54 -16.90 -8.61 -3.20
N LEU A 55 -16.77 -7.68 -4.17
CA LEU A 55 -17.21 -7.92 -5.54
C LEU A 55 -16.37 -9.01 -6.20
N ILE A 56 -15.03 -8.95 -6.06
CA ILE A 56 -14.15 -9.94 -6.68
C ILE A 56 -14.41 -11.33 -6.06
N ASN A 57 -14.55 -11.41 -4.73
CA ASN A 57 -14.88 -12.66 -4.05
C ASN A 57 -16.25 -13.22 -4.46
N LEU A 58 -17.25 -12.36 -4.71
CA LEU A 58 -18.55 -12.77 -5.26
C LEU A 58 -18.36 -13.44 -6.63
N LEU A 59 -17.64 -12.79 -7.55
CA LEU A 59 -17.43 -13.32 -8.90
C LEU A 59 -16.65 -14.65 -8.85
N GLU A 60 -15.59 -14.72 -8.05
CA GLU A 60 -14.82 -15.96 -7.82
C GLU A 60 -15.70 -17.09 -7.29
N SER A 61 -16.55 -16.83 -6.28
CA SER A 61 -17.43 -17.86 -5.72
C SER A 61 -18.41 -18.43 -6.76
N ILE A 62 -18.85 -17.61 -7.73
CA ILE A 62 -19.71 -18.05 -8.83
C ILE A 62 -18.93 -18.94 -9.79
N VAL A 63 -17.71 -18.57 -10.18
CA VAL A 63 -16.88 -19.39 -11.08
C VAL A 63 -16.56 -20.74 -10.46
N LEU A 64 -16.10 -20.75 -9.20
CA LEU A 64 -15.76 -21.99 -8.48
C LEU A 64 -16.93 -22.96 -8.39
N SER A 65 -18.14 -22.43 -8.33
CA SER A 65 -19.37 -23.22 -8.21
C SER A 65 -20.19 -23.24 -9.48
N TYR A 66 -19.66 -22.83 -10.64
CA TYR A 66 -20.49 -22.54 -11.81
C TYR A 66 -21.23 -23.78 -12.29
N LYS A 67 -20.49 -24.87 -12.52
CA LYS A 67 -21.03 -26.17 -12.97
C LYS A 67 -22.06 -26.75 -11.96
N VAL A 68 -21.75 -26.66 -10.67
CA VAL A 68 -22.62 -27.15 -9.58
C VAL A 68 -23.89 -26.31 -9.47
N THR A 69 -23.75 -24.99 -9.47
CA THR A 69 -24.86 -24.02 -9.42
C THR A 69 -25.80 -24.23 -10.60
N LYS A 70 -25.25 -24.43 -11.81
CA LYS A 70 -26.03 -24.75 -13.01
C LYS A 70 -26.88 -26.01 -12.80
N ARG A 71 -26.28 -27.08 -12.27
CA ARG A 71 -26.99 -28.34 -11.96
C ARG A 71 -28.12 -28.14 -10.95
N VAL A 72 -27.84 -27.46 -9.83
CA VAL A 72 -28.84 -27.16 -8.78
C VAL A 72 -30.01 -26.35 -9.34
N LEU A 73 -29.74 -25.34 -10.15
CA LEU A 73 -30.78 -24.52 -10.76
C LEU A 73 -31.62 -25.30 -11.79
N ILE A 74 -31.01 -26.21 -12.55
CA ILE A 74 -31.75 -27.11 -13.46
C ILE A 74 -32.68 -28.02 -12.67
N ASN A 75 -32.19 -28.66 -11.60
CA ASN A 75 -33.00 -29.55 -10.75
C ASN A 75 -34.19 -28.82 -10.12
N ARG A 76 -34.03 -27.54 -9.78
CA ARG A 76 -35.10 -26.69 -9.23
C ARG A 76 -35.96 -25.99 -10.30
N LYS A 77 -35.76 -26.25 -11.59
CA LYS A 77 -36.44 -25.58 -12.72
C LYS A 77 -36.25 -24.05 -12.73
N GLN A 78 -35.10 -23.56 -12.27
CA GLN A 78 -34.72 -22.15 -12.13
C GLN A 78 -33.50 -21.76 -13.00
N GLN A 79 -33.18 -22.54 -14.04
CA GLN A 79 -32.03 -22.34 -14.92
C GLN A 79 -31.99 -20.96 -15.60
N MET A 80 -33.16 -20.31 -15.77
CA MET A 80 -33.26 -18.96 -16.34
C MET A 80 -32.52 -17.90 -15.52
N LYS A 81 -32.25 -18.14 -14.23
CA LYS A 81 -31.47 -17.23 -13.37
C LYS A 81 -29.99 -17.17 -13.78
N LEU A 82 -29.49 -18.17 -14.49
CA LEU A 82 -28.12 -18.21 -15.02
C LEU A 82 -28.03 -17.59 -16.44
N LYS A 83 -29.17 -17.26 -17.07
CA LYS A 83 -29.19 -16.75 -18.45
C LYS A 83 -28.41 -15.44 -18.56
N GLY A 84 -27.45 -15.40 -19.48
CA GLY A 84 -26.62 -14.23 -19.72
C GLY A 84 -25.48 -14.02 -18.72
N ILE A 85 -25.13 -15.06 -17.95
CA ILE A 85 -23.85 -15.16 -17.25
C ILE A 85 -23.02 -16.18 -18.04
N ASP A 86 -21.93 -15.74 -18.63
CA ASP A 86 -20.98 -16.60 -19.33
C ASP A 86 -19.78 -16.87 -18.40
N GLU A 87 -19.46 -18.15 -18.19
CA GLU A 87 -18.36 -18.58 -17.33
C GLU A 87 -17.00 -18.07 -17.82
N LYS A 88 -16.77 -18.09 -19.14
CA LYS A 88 -15.50 -17.64 -19.74
C LYS A 88 -15.31 -16.14 -19.54
N VAL A 89 -16.34 -15.35 -19.85
CA VAL A 89 -16.35 -13.90 -19.61
C VAL A 89 -16.11 -13.58 -18.13
N LEU A 90 -16.69 -14.38 -17.22
CA LEU A 90 -16.50 -14.19 -15.79
C LEU A 90 -15.07 -14.51 -15.34
N LYS A 91 -14.48 -15.61 -15.82
CA LYS A 91 -13.06 -15.97 -15.60
C LYS A 91 -12.13 -14.85 -16.10
N GLN A 92 -12.44 -14.29 -17.27
CA GLN A 92 -11.71 -13.17 -17.86
C GLN A 92 -11.77 -11.89 -17.02
N ILE A 93 -12.96 -11.50 -16.56
CA ILE A 93 -13.13 -10.36 -15.65
C ILE A 93 -12.33 -10.58 -14.37
N ILE A 94 -12.41 -11.77 -13.77
CA ILE A 94 -11.66 -12.09 -12.54
C ILE A 94 -10.16 -12.00 -12.79
N ARG A 95 -9.65 -12.53 -13.91
CA ARG A 95 -8.23 -12.43 -14.28
C ARG A 95 -7.75 -10.99 -14.33
N LEU A 96 -8.54 -10.11 -14.95
CA LEU A 96 -8.25 -8.67 -15.01
C LEU A 96 -8.27 -7.98 -13.64
N LEU A 97 -9.16 -8.43 -12.75
CA LEU A 97 -9.31 -7.86 -11.40
C LEU A 97 -8.32 -8.44 -10.37
N LYS A 98 -7.69 -9.58 -10.65
CA LYS A 98 -6.77 -10.28 -9.74
C LYS A 98 -5.59 -9.40 -9.27
N PRO A 99 -4.92 -8.61 -10.14
CA PRO A 99 -3.88 -7.67 -9.71
C PRO A 99 -4.37 -6.62 -8.71
N PHE A 100 -5.57 -6.07 -8.94
CA PHE A 100 -6.18 -5.09 -8.04
C PHE A 100 -6.49 -5.70 -6.67
N LYS A 101 -7.04 -6.93 -6.64
CA LYS A 101 -7.31 -7.64 -5.39
C LYS A 101 -6.05 -7.76 -4.53
N GLN A 102 -4.92 -8.15 -5.15
CA GLN A 102 -3.66 -8.29 -4.43
C GLN A 102 -3.12 -6.95 -3.92
N VAL A 103 -3.13 -5.93 -4.77
CA VAL A 103 -2.68 -4.59 -4.38
C VAL A 103 -3.54 -4.03 -3.24
N LEU A 104 -4.86 -4.18 -3.32
CA LEU A 104 -5.75 -3.75 -2.26
C LEU A 104 -5.49 -4.48 -0.94
N LYS A 105 -5.21 -5.78 -0.97
CA LYS A 105 -4.81 -6.52 0.24
C LYS A 105 -3.55 -5.94 0.89
N ILE A 106 -2.54 -5.60 0.08
CA ILE A 106 -1.28 -5.02 0.57
C ILE A 106 -1.53 -3.62 1.15
N ILE A 107 -2.19 -2.74 0.40
CA ILE A 107 -2.38 -1.33 0.80
C ILE A 107 -3.35 -1.21 1.98
N GLN A 108 -4.39 -2.03 2.05
CA GLN A 108 -5.40 -1.98 3.12
C GLN A 108 -5.02 -2.79 4.37
N THR A 109 -3.77 -3.25 4.49
CA THR A 109 -3.29 -3.91 5.71
C THR A 109 -3.29 -2.93 6.87
N THR A 110 -3.93 -3.28 7.98
CA THR A 110 -4.05 -2.42 9.18
C THR A 110 -2.93 -2.60 10.18
N ASN A 111 -2.17 -3.69 10.07
CA ASN A 111 -1.23 -4.12 11.12
C ASN A 111 0.19 -3.57 10.92
N ALA A 112 0.45 -2.88 9.80
CA ALA A 112 1.73 -2.28 9.47
C ALA A 112 1.52 -1.04 8.60
N PRO A 113 2.46 -0.08 8.60
CA PRO A 113 2.42 1.02 7.64
C PRO A 113 2.40 0.47 6.21
N SER A 114 1.49 0.95 5.36
CA SER A 114 1.38 0.46 3.97
C SER A 114 1.60 1.55 2.92
N LEU A 115 1.70 2.82 3.34
CA LEU A 115 1.81 3.97 2.45
C LEU A 115 3.02 3.86 1.50
N TYR A 116 4.12 3.27 1.98
CA TYR A 116 5.33 3.05 1.18
C TYR A 116 5.13 2.07 0.01
N MET A 117 4.09 1.22 0.07
CA MET A 117 3.76 0.27 -1.00
C MET A 117 2.93 0.89 -2.11
N VAL A 118 2.26 2.04 -1.89
CA VAL A 118 1.34 2.64 -2.87
C VAL A 118 2.06 2.93 -4.20
N LEU A 119 3.24 3.54 -4.16
CA LEU A 119 4.07 3.81 -5.34
C LEU A 119 4.42 2.51 -6.08
N ILE A 120 4.90 1.51 -5.34
CA ILE A 120 5.35 0.22 -5.88
C ILE A 120 4.18 -0.52 -6.53
N CYS A 121 3.06 -0.63 -5.82
CA CYS A 121 1.83 -1.25 -6.30
C CYS A 121 1.26 -0.55 -7.53
N THR A 122 1.28 0.78 -7.56
CA THR A 122 0.81 1.56 -8.72
C THR A 122 1.67 1.28 -9.95
N HIS A 123 2.99 1.28 -9.81
CA HIS A 123 3.88 0.90 -10.91
C HIS A 123 3.68 -0.56 -11.35
N LYS A 124 3.47 -1.48 -10.41
CA LYS A 124 3.18 -2.88 -10.71
C LYS A 124 1.89 -3.01 -11.51
N LEU A 125 0.81 -2.35 -11.09
CA LEU A 125 -0.48 -2.34 -11.81
C LEU A 125 -0.34 -1.75 -13.21
N ARG A 126 0.31 -0.60 -13.36
CA ARG A 126 0.53 0.02 -14.68
C ARG A 126 1.25 -0.94 -15.63
N LYS A 127 2.31 -1.58 -15.12
CA LYS A 127 3.11 -2.55 -15.86
C LYS A 127 2.27 -3.79 -16.26
N THR A 128 1.58 -4.41 -15.31
CA THR A 128 0.67 -5.55 -15.57
C THR A 128 -0.48 -5.21 -16.51
N LEU A 129 -1.03 -3.99 -16.45
CA LEU A 129 -2.07 -3.53 -17.36
C LEU A 129 -1.52 -3.10 -18.72
N SER A 130 -0.20 -2.99 -18.90
CA SER A 130 0.40 -2.62 -20.19
C SER A 130 0.74 -3.85 -21.04
N SER A 131 0.96 -5.02 -20.41
CA SER A 131 1.26 -6.28 -21.08
C SER A 131 0.22 -7.36 -20.78
N PHE A 132 -0.29 -8.01 -21.83
CA PHE A 132 -1.20 -9.15 -21.65
C PHE A 132 -0.50 -10.34 -21.01
N ASP A 133 0.75 -10.61 -21.41
CA ASP A 133 1.56 -11.71 -20.87
C ASP A 133 1.84 -11.54 -19.38
N GLU A 134 2.01 -10.29 -18.93
CA GLU A 134 2.19 -10.03 -17.50
C GLU A 134 0.90 -10.19 -16.70
N LEU A 135 -0.26 -10.03 -17.33
CA LEU A 135 -1.55 -10.26 -16.72
C LEU A 135 -1.87 -11.75 -16.61
N THR A 136 -1.56 -12.53 -17.65
CA THR A 136 -1.75 -13.99 -17.64
C THR A 136 -0.79 -14.67 -16.67
N ASN A 137 0.47 -14.24 -16.63
CA ASN A 137 1.50 -14.76 -15.73
C ASN A 137 1.50 -14.09 -14.34
N TYR A 138 0.43 -13.37 -13.98
CA TYR A 138 0.35 -12.67 -12.72
C TYR A 138 0.13 -13.65 -11.55
N HIS A 139 1.21 -14.34 -11.16
CA HIS A 139 1.24 -15.21 -10.00
C HIS A 139 1.54 -14.40 -8.73
N SER A 140 0.78 -14.68 -7.67
CA SER A 140 1.09 -14.11 -6.36
C SER A 140 2.32 -14.82 -5.80
N PRO A 141 3.43 -14.13 -5.49
CA PRO A 141 4.58 -14.77 -4.85
C PRO A 141 4.28 -15.26 -3.42
N SER A 142 3.08 -15.02 -2.90
CA SER A 142 2.65 -15.37 -1.54
C SER A 142 1.73 -16.59 -1.45
N SER A 143 1.59 -17.39 -2.51
CA SER A 143 0.71 -18.57 -2.53
C SER A 143 1.48 -19.88 -2.32
N THR A 144 2.45 -19.87 -1.41
CA THR A 144 2.98 -21.11 -0.84
C THR A 144 2.01 -21.55 0.26
N ASN A 145 1.34 -22.70 0.05
CA ASN A 145 0.63 -23.53 1.05
C ASN A 145 -0.91 -23.55 1.07
N SER A 146 -1.64 -23.15 0.03
CA SER A 146 -3.09 -23.45 -0.04
C SER A 146 -3.56 -23.90 -1.42
N SER A 147 -3.80 -25.21 -1.55
CA SER A 147 -4.60 -25.92 -2.56
C SER A 147 -4.35 -25.52 -4.02
N SER A 148 -3.47 -26.29 -4.67
CA SER A 148 -3.02 -26.20 -6.06
C SER A 148 -4.08 -26.49 -7.13
N ASP A 149 -5.29 -26.90 -6.76
CA ASP A 149 -6.23 -27.47 -7.74
C ASP A 149 -7.17 -26.42 -8.36
N ILE A 150 -7.19 -25.20 -7.79
CA ILE A 150 -8.11 -24.12 -8.21
C ILE A 150 -7.52 -23.22 -9.30
N GLU A 151 -6.21 -22.99 -9.32
CA GLU A 151 -5.60 -22.09 -10.33
C GLU A 151 -5.54 -22.74 -11.71
N ASN A 152 -5.48 -24.07 -11.79
CA ASN A 152 -5.37 -24.81 -13.05
C ASN A 152 -6.66 -24.79 -13.89
N ASP A 153 -7.85 -24.78 -13.28
CA ASP A 153 -9.14 -24.81 -14.01
C ASP A 153 -9.53 -23.44 -14.63
N ILE A 154 -8.70 -22.40 -14.42
CA ILE A 154 -8.88 -21.04 -14.97
C ILE A 154 -7.96 -20.79 -16.18
N HIS A 155 -7.04 -21.70 -16.51
CA HIS A 155 -6.10 -21.58 -17.63
C HIS A 155 -6.58 -22.25 -18.93
N GLU A 156 -7.86 -22.12 -19.28
CA GLU A 156 -8.37 -22.52 -20.61
C GLU A 156 -7.84 -21.59 -21.73
N GLU A 157 -7.63 -22.19 -22.90
CA GLU A 157 -7.23 -21.58 -24.18
C GLU A 157 -8.09 -20.36 -24.51
N ILE A 158 -7.43 -19.22 -24.77
CA ILE A 158 -8.10 -17.92 -24.99
C ILE A 158 -8.32 -17.73 -26.48
N ASP A 159 -9.57 -17.55 -26.89
CA ASP A 159 -9.94 -17.20 -28.26
C ASP A 159 -9.35 -15.82 -28.65
N MET A 160 -8.81 -15.72 -29.86
CA MET A 160 -8.15 -14.50 -30.37
C MET A 160 -9.11 -13.30 -30.43
N THR A 161 -10.40 -13.52 -30.67
CA THR A 161 -11.41 -12.45 -30.69
C THR A 161 -11.73 -11.92 -29.29
N GLU A 162 -11.71 -12.79 -28.29
CA GLU A 162 -11.87 -12.45 -26.87
C GLU A 162 -10.69 -11.58 -26.37
N ASN A 163 -9.51 -11.76 -26.97
CA ASN A 163 -8.30 -11.00 -26.66
C ASN A 163 -8.43 -9.50 -26.98
N GLU A 164 -9.05 -9.11 -28.10
CA GLU A 164 -9.14 -7.70 -28.48
C GLU A 164 -10.08 -6.91 -27.55
N ARG A 165 -11.23 -7.48 -27.16
CA ARG A 165 -12.13 -6.86 -26.17
C ARG A 165 -11.45 -6.68 -24.81
N MET A 166 -10.70 -7.70 -24.38
CA MET A 166 -9.95 -7.65 -23.13
C MET A 166 -8.84 -6.59 -23.16
N LYS A 167 -8.13 -6.48 -24.29
CA LYS A 167 -7.11 -5.45 -24.52
C LYS A 167 -7.71 -4.05 -24.45
N ILE A 168 -8.85 -3.83 -25.08
CA ILE A 168 -9.59 -2.55 -25.02
C ILE A 168 -9.91 -2.19 -23.57
N LEU A 169 -10.51 -3.12 -22.83
CA LEU A 169 -10.88 -2.93 -21.44
C LEU A 169 -9.66 -2.64 -20.56
N ARG A 170 -8.59 -3.41 -20.72
CA ARG A 170 -7.31 -3.23 -20.02
C ARG A 170 -6.73 -1.84 -20.24
N MET A 171 -6.69 -1.37 -21.49
CA MET A 171 -6.22 -0.02 -21.83
C MET A 171 -7.09 1.07 -21.20
N ARG A 172 -8.42 0.87 -21.15
CA ARG A 172 -9.32 1.82 -20.49
C ARG A 172 -9.10 1.87 -18.98
N ILE A 173 -8.94 0.72 -18.35
CA ILE A 173 -8.63 0.64 -16.91
C ILE A 173 -7.29 1.30 -16.62
N LEU A 174 -6.27 1.09 -17.46
CA LEU A 174 -4.98 1.77 -17.32
C LEU A 174 -5.13 3.30 -17.44
N ALA A 175 -5.91 3.79 -18.40
CA ALA A 175 -6.19 5.21 -18.55
C ALA A 175 -6.93 5.78 -17.33
N LEU A 176 -7.93 5.07 -16.80
CA LEU A 176 -8.63 5.45 -15.58
C LEU A 176 -7.70 5.44 -14.37
N LEU A 177 -6.85 4.41 -14.22
CA LEU A 177 -5.86 4.33 -13.17
C LEU A 177 -4.92 5.55 -13.20
N ASN A 178 -4.48 5.97 -14.38
CA ASN A 178 -3.63 7.15 -14.53
C ASN A 178 -4.36 8.45 -14.21
N LEU A 179 -5.66 8.53 -14.50
CA LEU A 179 -6.47 9.72 -14.23
C LEU A 179 -6.87 9.84 -12.75
N THR A 180 -7.24 8.73 -12.11
CA THR A 180 -7.83 8.76 -10.75
C THR A 180 -6.80 8.53 -9.65
N PHE A 181 -5.68 7.87 -9.95
CA PHE A 181 -4.62 7.59 -8.98
C PHE A 181 -3.37 8.41 -9.30
N GLU A 182 -3.44 9.69 -8.96
CA GLU A 182 -2.27 10.55 -8.90
C GLU A 182 -1.45 10.25 -7.65
N LEU A 183 -0.14 10.08 -7.83
CA LEU A 183 0.77 9.81 -6.73
C LEU A 183 1.21 11.13 -6.09
N ASP A 184 0.72 11.38 -4.87
CA ASP A 184 1.18 12.46 -4.00
C ASP A 184 2.65 12.27 -3.57
N ILE A 185 3.35 13.38 -3.32
CA ILE A 185 4.75 13.40 -2.86
C ILE A 185 4.99 12.55 -1.60
N ARG A 186 4.00 12.45 -0.71
CA ARG A 186 4.05 11.63 0.50
C ARG A 186 4.21 10.15 0.21
N HIS A 187 3.67 9.65 -0.91
CA HIS A 187 3.89 8.26 -1.33
C HIS A 187 5.37 8.01 -1.66
N TYR A 188 5.99 8.93 -2.39
CA TYR A 188 7.41 8.85 -2.72
C TYR A 188 8.28 8.93 -1.47
N CYS A 189 7.99 9.86 -0.56
CA CYS A 189 8.70 9.97 0.71
C CYS A 189 8.58 8.68 1.54
N ALA A 190 7.37 8.12 1.67
CA ALA A 190 7.15 6.89 2.40
C ALA A 190 7.94 5.72 1.79
N THR A 191 7.94 5.59 0.45
CA THR A 191 8.74 4.56 -0.24
C THR A 191 10.24 4.76 -0.05
N LEU A 192 10.71 6.02 -0.09
CA LEU A 192 12.12 6.34 0.08
C LEU A 192 12.62 6.04 1.49
N LEU A 193 11.82 6.35 2.51
CA LEU A 193 12.14 6.08 3.92
C LEU A 193 12.08 4.58 4.27
N HIS A 194 11.61 3.74 3.34
CA HIS A 194 11.68 2.30 3.50
C HIS A 194 13.05 1.79 3.04
N ALA A 195 13.81 1.17 3.95
CA ALA A 195 15.19 0.72 3.72
C ALA A 195 15.37 -0.12 2.44
N ARG A 196 14.44 -1.03 2.14
CA ARG A 196 14.46 -1.87 0.93
C ARG A 196 14.29 -1.08 -0.38
N TYR A 197 13.60 0.07 -0.35
CA TYR A 197 13.12 0.78 -1.56
C TYR A 197 13.65 2.22 -1.71
N ARG A 198 14.62 2.62 -0.87
CA ARG A 198 15.21 3.97 -0.83
C ARG A 198 15.72 4.55 -2.16
N GLN A 199 16.09 3.67 -3.09
CA GLN A 199 16.67 4.08 -4.38
C GLN A 199 15.63 4.58 -5.38
N LEU A 200 14.32 4.38 -5.15
CA LEU A 200 13.24 4.82 -6.04
C LEU A 200 13.49 4.55 -7.54
N LYS A 201 14.10 3.41 -7.91
CA LYS A 201 14.64 3.10 -9.26
C LYS A 201 13.73 3.37 -10.48
N ARG A 202 12.42 3.53 -10.28
CA ARG A 202 11.42 3.76 -11.33
C ARG A 202 10.90 5.20 -11.37
N CYS A 203 11.49 6.10 -10.61
CA CYS A 203 11.11 7.51 -10.55
C CYS A 203 12.02 8.34 -11.46
N THR A 204 11.48 9.43 -11.99
CA THR A 204 12.26 10.43 -12.72
C THR A 204 13.15 11.22 -11.75
N LYS A 205 14.24 11.79 -12.25
CA LYS A 205 15.15 12.64 -11.47
C LYS A 205 14.40 13.83 -10.82
N ASP A 206 13.49 14.44 -11.55
CA ASP A 206 12.61 15.50 -11.02
C ASP A 206 11.82 15.04 -9.78
N LYS A 207 11.24 13.84 -9.81
CA LYS A 207 10.53 13.28 -8.64
C LYS A 207 11.47 12.95 -7.49
N HIS A 208 12.70 12.51 -7.76
CA HIS A 208 13.72 12.37 -6.73
C HIS A 208 14.00 13.70 -6.05
N ASP A 209 14.30 14.75 -6.81
CA ASP A 209 14.67 16.06 -6.29
C ASP A 209 13.54 16.69 -5.49
N GLN A 210 12.30 16.60 -5.99
CA GLN A 210 11.10 17.01 -5.25
C GLN A 210 10.95 16.25 -3.92
N THR A 211 11.18 14.94 -3.93
CA THR A 211 11.06 14.09 -2.74
C THR A 211 12.13 14.46 -1.71
N TYR A 212 13.38 14.64 -2.14
CA TYR A 212 14.46 15.05 -1.25
C TYR A 212 14.23 16.44 -0.66
N LYS A 213 13.84 17.41 -1.49
CA LYS A 213 13.50 18.78 -1.04
C LYS A 213 12.37 18.75 0.00
N TYR A 214 11.33 17.96 -0.25
CA TYR A 214 10.20 17.82 0.67
C TYR A 214 10.62 17.22 2.02
N ILE A 215 11.39 16.12 2.01
CA ILE A 215 11.86 15.47 3.25
C ILE A 215 12.74 16.41 4.06
N ARG A 216 13.71 17.09 3.42
CA ARG A 216 14.57 18.07 4.10
C ARG A 216 13.76 19.19 4.74
N LYS A 217 12.81 19.76 4.00
CA LYS A 217 11.90 20.79 4.53
C LYS A 217 11.17 20.30 5.77
N ARG A 218 10.57 19.10 5.71
CA ARG A 218 9.84 18.50 6.84
C ARG A 218 10.75 18.19 8.03
N MET A 219 11.98 17.73 7.80
CA MET A 219 12.96 17.52 8.86
C MET A 219 13.30 18.84 9.56
N SER A 220 13.59 19.91 8.80
CA SER A 220 13.85 21.24 9.38
C SER A 220 12.68 21.78 10.20
N GLU A 221 11.44 21.60 9.73
CA GLU A 221 10.24 21.97 10.47
C GLU A 221 10.11 21.20 11.80
N ILE A 222 10.37 19.89 11.78
CA ILE A 222 10.32 19.05 12.99
C ILE A 222 11.40 19.47 14.00
N ILE A 223 12.62 19.74 13.53
CA ILE A 223 13.73 20.18 14.39
C ILE A 223 13.38 21.51 15.07
N LYS A 224 12.85 22.49 14.32
CA LYS A 224 12.43 23.79 14.88
C LYS A 224 11.37 23.63 15.97
N VAL A 225 10.33 22.83 15.70
CA VAL A 225 9.25 22.57 16.68
C VAL A 225 9.77 21.88 17.95
N ASN A 226 10.77 21.00 17.83
CA ASN A 226 11.37 20.35 19.00
C ASN A 226 12.22 21.31 19.81
N GLN A 227 13.01 22.18 19.16
CA GLN A 227 13.80 23.21 19.83
C GLN A 227 12.91 24.19 20.62
N GLU A 228 11.76 24.59 20.07
CA GLU A 228 10.81 25.45 20.78
C GLU A 228 10.20 24.80 22.03
N LYS A 229 10.04 23.47 22.04
CA LYS A 229 9.53 22.74 23.21
C LYS A 229 10.55 22.66 24.35
N ASP A 230 11.83 22.52 24.02
CA ASP A 230 12.90 22.44 25.02
C ASP A 230 13.18 23.81 25.67
N ILE A 231 12.81 24.92 24.99
CA ILE A 231 12.96 26.28 25.51
C ILE A 231 11.80 26.70 26.43
N GLN A 232 10.66 25.98 26.43
CA GLN A 232 9.60 26.29 27.40
C GLN A 232 10.10 25.93 28.81
N PRO A 233 10.28 26.92 29.72
CA PRO A 233 10.72 26.64 31.08
C PRO A 233 9.72 25.68 31.71
N PRO A 234 10.18 24.69 32.49
CA PRO A 234 9.30 23.72 33.12
C PRO A 234 8.23 24.50 33.85
N GLN A 235 6.98 24.40 33.39
CA GLN A 235 5.86 25.05 34.06
C GLN A 235 5.90 24.51 35.48
N LYS A 236 6.33 25.37 36.41
CA LYS A 236 6.36 25.07 37.84
C LYS A 236 4.95 24.63 38.15
N LYS A 237 4.73 23.32 38.29
CA LYS A 237 3.52 22.81 38.93
C LYS A 237 3.59 23.41 40.31
N ILE A 238 2.84 24.49 40.52
CA ILE A 238 2.68 25.14 41.81
C ILE A 238 2.07 24.07 42.71
N LYS A 239 2.92 23.30 43.39
CA LYS A 239 2.53 22.58 44.59
C LYS A 239 2.30 23.67 45.63
N SER A 240 1.05 24.11 45.73
CA SER A 240 0.58 24.94 46.84
C SER A 240 0.68 24.11 48.12
N GLN A 241 1.84 24.10 48.75
CA GLN A 241 2.05 23.77 50.17
C GLN A 241 3.54 23.92 50.50
N GLN A 242 3.96 25.15 50.82
CA GLN A 242 5.07 25.43 51.72
C GLN A 242 4.61 26.65 52.54
N SER A 243 4.24 26.46 53.81
CA SER A 243 5.16 26.36 54.95
C SER A 243 5.92 27.68 55.14
N PHE A 244 5.44 28.43 56.12
CA PHE A 244 5.76 29.81 56.51
C PHE A 244 7.13 29.96 57.22
N LEU A 245 7.97 28.92 57.29
CA LEU A 245 9.26 28.98 57.99
C LEU A 245 10.39 28.45 57.12
N GLN A 246 11.01 29.35 56.35
CA GLN A 246 12.44 29.24 56.01
C GLN A 246 12.92 30.61 55.52
N GLN A 247 12.96 31.56 56.45
CA GLN A 247 13.84 32.72 56.43
C GLN A 247 14.95 32.47 57.47
N TYR A 248 16.14 33.00 57.21
CA TYR A 248 17.42 32.83 57.94
C TYR A 248 18.09 31.48 57.61
N GLU A 249 19.31 31.38 57.09
CA GLU A 249 20.60 32.09 57.30
C GLU A 249 21.45 31.89 56.01
N ASP A 250 22.64 32.45 55.77
CA ASP A 250 23.35 33.72 56.03
C ASP A 250 24.74 33.51 55.35
N ASN A 251 25.09 34.45 54.46
CA ASN A 251 26.39 34.94 53.95
C ASN A 251 27.73 34.15 53.94
N SER A 252 28.58 34.63 53.01
CA SER A 252 30.07 34.58 52.90
C SER A 252 30.63 33.45 52.00
N ASP A 253 31.53 33.64 51.02
CA ASP A 253 32.55 34.67 50.77
C ASP A 253 33.03 34.65 49.28
N PRO A 254 33.77 35.67 48.78
CA PRO A 254 34.20 35.85 47.39
C PRO A 254 35.67 35.44 47.10
N GLU A 255 36.04 35.57 45.82
CA GLU A 255 37.39 35.62 45.23
C GLU A 255 38.17 34.33 44.90
N ARG A 256 38.54 34.22 43.60
CA ARG A 256 39.88 33.86 43.03
C ARG A 256 39.77 33.92 41.49
N CYS A 257 40.40 34.90 40.84
CA CYS A 257 41.79 34.98 40.35
C CYS A 257 42.03 34.31 38.98
N PHE A 258 42.37 35.17 38.01
CA PHE A 258 43.33 35.06 36.89
C PHE A 258 43.72 33.67 36.37
N ASP A 259 43.60 33.48 35.05
CA ASP A 259 44.78 33.42 34.19
C ASP A 259 44.42 33.62 32.70
N GLU A 260 45.09 34.61 32.10
CA GLU A 260 45.26 34.78 30.66
C GLU A 260 46.09 33.60 30.12
N CYS A 261 45.69 33.01 29.00
CA CYS A 261 46.56 32.09 28.27
C CYS A 261 46.52 32.40 26.78
N ASP A 262 47.75 32.52 26.27
CA ASP A 262 48.15 33.09 25.00
C ASP A 262 47.47 32.50 23.77
N THR A 263 47.09 33.42 22.89
CA THR A 263 46.58 33.15 21.55
C THR A 263 47.75 32.77 20.64
N SER A 264 48.19 31.51 20.71
CA SER A 264 49.14 30.94 19.76
C SER A 264 48.41 30.61 18.46
N GLY A 265 48.63 31.46 17.45
CA GLY A 265 48.12 31.32 16.10
C GLY A 265 48.72 30.12 15.39
N SER A 266 48.00 29.00 15.40
CA SER A 266 48.02 28.03 14.32
C SER A 266 46.75 28.27 13.51
N GLU A 267 46.87 28.99 12.38
CA GLU A 267 45.86 28.98 11.33
C GLU A 267 45.85 27.60 10.66
N ASP A 268 45.49 26.59 11.43
CA ASP A 268 45.06 25.32 10.89
C ASP A 268 43.79 25.60 10.11
N TYR A 269 43.91 25.62 8.78
CA TYR A 269 42.81 25.55 7.84
C TYR A 269 42.08 24.22 8.07
N ALA A 270 41.34 24.13 9.17
CA ALA A 270 40.41 23.06 9.43
C ALA A 270 39.36 23.17 8.34
N PHE A 271 39.51 22.35 7.30
CA PHE A 271 38.48 22.17 6.29
C PHE A 271 37.22 21.75 7.04
N ILE A 272 36.31 22.71 7.25
CA ILE A 272 34.99 22.45 7.82
C ILE A 272 34.27 21.64 6.75
N THR A 273 34.39 20.31 6.84
CA THR A 273 33.61 19.42 6.01
C THR A 273 32.14 19.74 6.30
N PRO A 274 31.35 20.13 5.28
CA PRO A 274 29.94 20.43 5.47
C PRO A 274 29.30 19.23 6.16
N LYS A 275 28.71 19.44 7.34
CA LYS A 275 28.01 18.36 8.06
C LYS A 275 26.94 17.82 7.12
N ALA A 276 27.11 16.57 6.68
CA ALA A 276 26.17 15.92 5.78
C ALA A 276 24.78 15.89 6.44
N ASP A 277 23.76 16.33 5.69
CA ASP A 277 22.39 16.31 6.21
C ASP A 277 21.94 14.87 6.53
N GLU A 278 20.96 14.74 7.43
CA GLU A 278 20.47 13.43 7.90
C GLU A 278 19.98 12.53 6.76
N LEU A 279 19.33 13.12 5.75
CA LEU A 279 18.82 12.38 4.61
C LEU A 279 19.97 11.79 3.77
N SER A 280 21.02 12.57 3.53
CA SER A 280 22.20 12.14 2.78
C SER A 280 22.94 11.04 3.52
N ARG A 281 23.05 11.17 4.85
CA ARG A 281 23.58 10.10 5.71
C ARG A 281 22.75 8.82 5.61
N TYR A 282 21.43 8.91 5.68
CA TYR A 282 20.55 7.75 5.51
C TYR A 282 20.71 7.09 4.13
N LEU A 283 20.81 7.90 3.07
CA LEU A 283 20.98 7.40 1.71
C LEU A 283 22.36 6.75 1.49
N SER A 284 23.39 7.18 2.22
CA SER A 284 24.74 6.60 2.17
C SER A 284 24.94 5.38 3.07
N MET A 285 24.01 5.06 3.98
CA MET A 285 24.13 3.88 4.84
C MET A 285 24.25 2.62 3.99
N ASP A 286 25.19 1.73 4.30
CA ASP A 286 25.14 0.38 3.74
C ASP A 286 24.09 -0.43 4.52
N ILE A 287 23.10 -0.96 3.82
CA ILE A 287 22.00 -1.71 4.44
C ILE A 287 21.94 -3.07 3.78
N ASP A 288 22.29 -4.09 4.56
CA ASP A 288 22.07 -5.47 4.18
C ASP A 288 20.55 -5.74 4.08
N LYS A 289 20.09 -6.05 2.87
CA LYS A 289 18.67 -6.26 2.59
C LYS A 289 18.17 -7.61 3.10
N SER A 290 19.07 -8.56 3.34
CA SER A 290 18.70 -9.92 3.77
C SER A 290 18.27 -9.96 5.24
N SER A 291 18.82 -9.08 6.07
CA SER A 291 18.46 -8.93 7.49
C SER A 291 17.29 -7.98 7.76
N LEU A 292 16.73 -7.34 6.73
CA LEU A 292 15.63 -6.39 6.91
C LEU A 292 14.30 -7.08 7.23
N THR A 293 13.68 -6.62 8.33
CA THR A 293 12.29 -6.94 8.67
C THR A 293 11.33 -6.28 7.67
N ASP A 294 10.19 -6.92 7.41
CA ASP A 294 9.17 -6.34 6.51
C ASP A 294 8.48 -5.11 7.10
N ASN A 295 8.49 -4.96 8.43
CA ASN A 295 7.97 -3.78 9.10
C ASN A 295 9.04 -2.66 9.12
N PRO A 296 8.80 -1.51 8.45
CA PRO A 296 9.75 -0.42 8.43
C PRO A 296 9.98 0.24 9.80
N LEU A 297 9.02 0.15 10.72
CA LEU A 297 9.16 0.77 12.04
C LEU A 297 10.20 0.06 12.91
N ASP A 298 10.34 -1.26 12.75
CA ASP A 298 11.31 -2.04 13.51
C ASP A 298 12.75 -1.70 13.06
N PHE A 299 12.94 -1.43 11.77
CA PHE A 299 14.21 -0.87 11.26
C PHE A 299 14.56 0.45 11.95
N TRP A 300 13.62 1.40 12.01
CA TRP A 300 13.88 2.71 12.61
C TRP A 300 14.09 2.63 14.13
N ARG A 301 13.41 1.73 14.84
CA ARG A 301 13.66 1.51 16.28
C ARG A 301 15.07 0.98 16.53
N LYS A 302 15.54 0.01 15.73
CA LYS A 302 16.90 -0.54 15.85
C LYS A 302 17.99 0.50 15.58
N ASN A 303 17.72 1.46 14.69
CA ASN A 303 18.68 2.50 14.29
C ASN A 303 18.52 3.82 15.08
N GLN A 304 17.66 3.85 16.10
CA GLN A 304 17.41 5.06 16.88
C GLN A 304 18.62 5.47 17.75
N SER A 305 19.37 4.50 18.27
CA SER A 305 20.59 4.74 19.06
C SER A 305 21.70 5.38 18.24
N VAL A 306 21.83 5.01 16.96
CA VAL A 306 22.80 5.57 16.02
C VAL A 306 22.54 7.07 15.77
N SER A 307 21.28 7.50 15.87
CA SER A 307 20.90 8.90 15.62
C SER A 307 21.12 9.84 16.82
N ARG A 308 21.19 9.31 18.06
CA ARG A 308 21.33 10.14 19.27
C ARG A 308 22.75 10.67 19.50
N TYR A 309 23.77 10.07 18.89
CA TYR A 309 25.15 10.54 18.98
C TYR A 309 25.45 11.83 18.18
N CYS A 310 24.42 12.49 17.62
CA CYS A 310 24.59 13.66 16.76
C CYS A 310 24.04 14.98 17.34
N GLN A 311 23.62 14.98 18.61
CA GLN A 311 23.14 16.20 19.30
C GLN A 311 24.17 16.82 20.27
N ASN A 312 25.37 16.24 20.36
CA ASN A 312 26.55 16.87 20.98
C ASN A 312 27.48 17.36 19.87
#